data_AF-A0A8C2AJS7-F1
#
_entry.id   AF-A0A8C2AJS7-F1
#
_cell.length_a   1.000
_cell.length_b   1.000
_cell.length_c   1.000
_cell.angle_alpha   90.00
_cell.angle_beta   90.00
_cell.angle_gamma   90.00
#
_symmetry.space_group_name_H-M   'P 1'
#
loop_
_entity.id
_entity.type
_entity.pdbx_description
1 polymer ?
#
loop_
_entity_poly.entity_id
_entity_poly.type
_entity_poly.pdbx_seq_one_letter_code
_entity_poly.pdbx_strand_id
1 'polypeptide(L)'
;MGKKSRVKTQKSGTGATAAVSPKEMMNLISELLQKCSSTAPSPGKEWEEYIQIRALVEKIRKKQKGLSVSFEGTREDFFSELMAWAAECGASCDGFEISNFADEGYGLKAAKDIKAEELFLWIPRKMLMTVESAKNSVLGPLYSQDRILQAMGNVTLALHLLCERANPSSPWLPYIKTLPADYDTPLYFEEDEVRHLLATQAIQDVLSQYKNTARQYAYFYKVIHTHPNASKLPLKDAFTFDDYRWAVSSVMTRQNQIPTADGSRVTLALIPLWDMCNHTNGLVSLNIDILCSHWIDF
;
A
#
# COMPACT_ATOMS: atom_id res chain seq x y z
N MET A 1 42.94 -4.75 -14.96
CA MET A 1 42.55 -5.82 -14.04
C MET A 1 41.29 -5.39 -13.31
N GLY A 2 40.11 -5.85 -13.76
CA GLY A 2 38.82 -5.52 -13.16
C GLY A 2 38.29 -6.70 -12.35
N LYS A 3 37.96 -6.48 -11.07
CA LYS A 3 37.17 -7.43 -10.28
C LYS A 3 35.75 -6.88 -10.14
N LYS A 4 34.83 -7.52 -10.87
CA LYS A 4 33.38 -7.32 -10.75
C LYS A 4 32.90 -7.93 -9.43
N SER A 5 32.26 -7.12 -8.59
CA SER A 5 31.54 -7.60 -7.41
C SER A 5 30.25 -8.27 -7.84
N ARG A 6 29.98 -9.47 -7.32
CA ARG A 6 28.88 -10.35 -7.73
C ARG A 6 27.89 -10.45 -6.56
N VAL A 7 26.70 -9.91 -6.74
CA VAL A 7 25.58 -10.04 -5.80
C VAL A 7 25.27 -11.53 -5.60
N LYS A 8 25.29 -12.00 -4.36
CA LYS A 8 24.93 -13.37 -3.98
C LYS A 8 23.51 -13.38 -3.41
N THR A 9 22.59 -13.99 -4.13
CA THR A 9 21.26 -14.37 -3.62
C THR A 9 21.43 -15.56 -2.68
N GLN A 10 21.24 -15.36 -1.37
CA GLN A 10 21.31 -16.43 -0.38
C GLN A 10 19.95 -17.13 -0.29
N LYS A 11 19.91 -18.45 -0.56
CA LYS A 11 18.79 -19.33 -0.23
C LYS A 11 18.94 -19.74 1.24
N SER A 12 18.09 -19.23 2.13
CA SER A 12 17.87 -19.83 3.45
C SER A 12 16.81 -20.93 3.32
N GLY A 13 17.12 -22.10 3.86
CA GLY A 13 16.26 -23.27 3.83
C GLY A 13 15.47 -23.40 5.12
N THR A 14 14.14 -23.40 5.00
CA THR A 14 13.20 -23.94 5.98
C THR A 14 12.04 -24.57 5.21
N GLY A 15 11.82 -25.88 5.42
CA GLY A 15 10.64 -26.65 4.99
C GLY A 15 10.21 -26.49 3.53
N ALA A 16 10.62 -27.41 2.64
CA ALA A 16 10.11 -27.45 1.28
C ALA A 16 8.62 -27.87 1.26
N THR A 17 7.72 -26.90 1.47
CA THR A 17 6.35 -27.01 0.95
C THR A 17 6.46 -27.18 -0.56
N ALA A 18 5.95 -28.30 -1.09
CA ALA A 18 5.97 -28.57 -2.53
C ALA A 18 5.52 -27.31 -3.30
N ALA A 19 6.35 -26.85 -4.23
CA ALA A 19 6.06 -25.65 -5.01
C ALA A 19 4.72 -25.84 -5.73
N VAL A 20 3.72 -25.04 -5.37
CA VAL A 20 2.38 -25.12 -5.92
C VAL A 20 2.44 -24.80 -7.41
N SER A 21 1.82 -25.65 -8.23
CA SER A 21 1.82 -25.42 -9.66
C SER A 21 1.05 -24.12 -10.00
N PRO A 22 1.48 -23.34 -11.01
CA PRO A 22 0.75 -22.13 -11.43
C PRO A 22 -0.72 -22.41 -11.77
N LYS A 23 -1.00 -23.61 -12.30
CA LYS A 23 -2.37 -24.07 -12.60
C LYS A 23 -3.20 -24.25 -11.33
N GLU A 24 -2.65 -24.88 -10.30
CA GLU A 24 -3.32 -25.05 -9.02
C GLU A 24 -3.61 -23.69 -8.36
N MET A 25 -2.65 -22.77 -8.39
CA MET A 25 -2.86 -21.41 -7.88
C MET A 25 -3.98 -20.68 -8.64
N MET A 26 -3.96 -20.71 -9.98
CA MET A 26 -5.02 -20.10 -10.79
C MET A 26 -6.42 -20.68 -10.54
N ASN A 27 -6.52 -21.96 -10.19
CA ASN A 27 -7.78 -22.58 -9.79
C ASN A 27 -8.29 -22.02 -8.46
N LEU A 28 -7.43 -21.92 -7.43
CA LEU A 28 -7.79 -21.33 -6.14
C LEU A 28 -8.19 -19.86 -6.27
N ILE A 29 -7.47 -19.10 -7.10
CA ILE A 29 -7.78 -17.71 -7.41
C ILE A 29 -9.14 -17.58 -8.10
N SER A 30 -9.45 -18.49 -9.03
CA SER A 30 -10.75 -18.48 -9.71
C SER A 30 -11.90 -18.84 -8.77
N GLU A 31 -11.69 -19.81 -7.87
CA GLU A 31 -12.62 -20.18 -6.79
C GLU A 31 -12.87 -18.98 -5.85
N LEU A 32 -11.80 -18.31 -5.41
CA LEU A 32 -11.91 -17.11 -4.56
C LEU A 32 -12.67 -15.99 -5.26
N LEU A 33 -12.36 -15.72 -6.53
CA LEU A 33 -13.03 -14.67 -7.31
C LEU A 33 -14.53 -14.98 -7.44
N GLN A 34 -14.89 -16.22 -7.76
CA GLN A 34 -16.28 -16.65 -7.86
C GLN A 34 -17.00 -16.49 -6.53
N LYS A 35 -16.38 -16.92 -5.42
CA LYS A 35 -16.94 -16.81 -4.08
C LYS A 35 -17.16 -15.36 -3.65
N CYS A 36 -16.23 -14.45 -3.93
CA CYS A 36 -16.37 -13.05 -3.52
C CYS A 36 -17.28 -12.22 -4.46
N SER A 37 -17.60 -12.77 -5.64
CA SER A 37 -18.47 -12.13 -6.64
C SER A 37 -19.90 -12.66 -6.63
N SER A 38 -20.21 -13.67 -5.80
CA SER A 38 -21.58 -14.13 -5.62
C SER A 38 -22.46 -13.02 -5.02
N THR A 39 -23.76 -13.12 -5.27
CA THR A 39 -24.76 -12.26 -4.65
C THR A 39 -24.58 -12.24 -3.14
N ALA A 40 -24.93 -11.11 -2.52
CA ALA A 40 -24.90 -10.97 -1.07
C ALA A 40 -25.62 -12.17 -0.42
N PRO A 41 -25.05 -12.76 0.65
CA PRO A 41 -25.68 -13.86 1.34
C PRO A 41 -27.00 -13.40 1.97
N SER A 42 -27.88 -14.34 2.28
CA SER A 42 -29.09 -14.02 3.04
C SER A 42 -28.72 -13.32 4.36
N PRO A 43 -29.55 -12.39 4.86
CA PRO A 43 -29.29 -11.72 6.15
C PRO A 43 -28.97 -12.74 7.25
N GLY A 44 -27.92 -12.48 8.03
CA GLY A 44 -27.44 -13.40 9.07
C GLY A 44 -26.49 -14.51 8.60
N LYS A 45 -26.21 -14.63 7.29
CA LYS A 45 -25.23 -15.59 6.74
C LYS A 45 -23.89 -14.96 6.36
N GLU A 46 -23.70 -13.68 6.63
CA GLU A 46 -22.49 -12.92 6.29
C GLU A 46 -21.26 -13.42 7.06
N TRP A 47 -21.42 -13.79 8.34
CA TRP A 47 -20.34 -14.39 9.12
C TRP A 47 -19.88 -15.73 8.54
N GLU A 48 -20.82 -16.61 8.18
CA GLU A 48 -20.50 -17.89 7.54
C GLU A 48 -19.80 -17.68 6.19
N GLU A 49 -20.22 -16.69 5.39
CA GLU A 49 -19.54 -16.32 4.15
C GLU A 49 -18.12 -15.81 4.42
N TYR A 50 -17.95 -14.96 5.43
CA TYR A 50 -16.65 -14.43 5.85
C TYR A 50 -15.67 -15.55 6.22
N ILE A 51 -16.10 -16.51 7.05
CA ILE A 51 -15.27 -17.66 7.42
C ILE A 51 -14.86 -18.48 6.20
N GLN A 52 -15.78 -18.69 5.24
CA GLN A 52 -15.47 -19.41 4.00
C GLN A 52 -14.46 -18.66 3.12
N ILE A 53 -14.60 -17.34 2.99
CA ILE A 53 -13.65 -16.50 2.24
C ILE A 53 -12.28 -16.52 2.94
N ARG A 54 -12.24 -16.33 4.27
CA ARG A 54 -11.02 -16.36 5.08
C ARG A 54 -10.29 -17.70 4.93
N ALA A 55 -11.01 -18.82 4.98
CA ALA A 55 -10.43 -20.15 4.77
C ALA A 55 -9.77 -20.31 3.39
N LEU A 56 -10.40 -19.78 2.33
CA LEU A 56 -9.82 -19.79 0.98
C LEU A 56 -8.59 -18.88 0.87
N VAL A 57 -8.66 -17.67 1.45
CA VAL A 57 -7.54 -16.73 1.50
C VAL A 57 -6.35 -17.36 2.23
N GLU A 58 -6.56 -17.95 3.41
CA GLU A 58 -5.49 -18.60 4.18
C GLU A 58 -4.90 -19.81 3.44
N LYS A 59 -5.73 -20.57 2.72
CA LYS A 59 -5.26 -21.65 1.85
C LYS A 59 -4.35 -21.13 0.73
N ILE A 60 -4.66 -19.97 0.15
CA ILE A 60 -3.82 -19.31 -0.85
C ILE A 60 -2.53 -18.77 -0.21
N ARG A 61 -2.63 -18.05 0.92
CA ARG A 61 -1.48 -17.46 1.63
C ARG A 61 -0.47 -18.51 2.05
N LYS A 62 -0.90 -19.67 2.59
CA LYS A 62 -0.02 -20.81 2.95
C LYS A 62 0.75 -21.40 1.76
N LYS A 63 0.32 -21.12 0.53
CA LYS A 63 0.94 -21.57 -0.73
C LYS A 63 1.81 -20.47 -1.36
N GLN A 64 1.89 -19.31 -0.75
CA GLN A 64 2.67 -18.14 -1.17
C GLN A 64 3.80 -17.87 -0.17
N LYS A 65 4.70 -16.93 -0.49
CA LYS A 65 5.90 -16.64 0.30
C LYS A 65 5.78 -15.37 1.14
N GLY A 66 4.56 -14.95 1.49
CA GLY A 66 4.33 -13.63 2.10
C GLY A 66 4.63 -12.49 1.11
N LEU A 67 5.09 -11.35 1.63
CA LEU A 67 5.49 -10.21 0.80
C LEU A 67 6.58 -10.60 -0.21
N SER A 68 6.36 -10.25 -1.48
CA SER A 68 7.24 -10.60 -2.60
C SER A 68 8.58 -9.88 -2.54
N VAL A 69 8.60 -8.67 -1.99
CA VAL A 69 9.79 -7.83 -1.84
C VAL A 69 9.98 -7.50 -0.38
N SER A 70 11.14 -7.89 0.16
CA SER A 70 11.65 -7.49 1.47
C SER A 70 12.94 -6.69 1.27
N PHE A 71 13.21 -5.78 2.20
CA PHE A 71 14.44 -4.99 2.21
C PHE A 71 15.32 -5.49 3.36
N GLU A 72 16.63 -5.54 3.14
CA GLU A 72 17.59 -5.88 4.19
C GLU A 72 17.77 -4.67 5.11
N GLY A 73 17.52 -4.86 6.41
CA GLY A 73 17.56 -3.80 7.42
C GLY A 73 16.25 -3.65 8.18
N THR A 74 16.28 -2.81 9.19
CA THR A 74 15.09 -2.38 9.94
C THR A 74 14.50 -1.13 9.30
N ARG A 75 13.26 -0.80 9.66
CA ARG A 75 12.59 0.43 9.19
C ARG A 75 13.39 1.70 9.51
N GLU A 76 14.05 1.70 10.67
CA GLU A 76 14.87 2.80 11.18
C GLU A 76 16.08 3.11 10.29
N ASP A 77 16.71 2.05 9.75
CA ASP A 77 17.88 2.16 8.89
C ASP A 77 17.62 2.97 7.61
N PHE A 78 16.35 3.13 7.23
CA PHE A 78 15.94 3.83 6.00
C PHE A 78 15.51 5.29 6.23
N PHE A 79 15.36 5.76 7.47
CA PHE A 79 14.90 7.13 7.72
C PHE A 79 15.91 8.20 7.27
N SER A 80 17.22 7.93 7.38
CA SER A 80 18.23 8.85 6.85
C SER A 80 18.17 8.96 5.32
N GLU A 81 17.86 7.85 4.63
CA GLU A 81 17.66 7.84 3.17
C GLU A 81 16.42 8.66 2.78
N LEU A 82 15.32 8.53 3.54
CA LEU A 82 14.10 9.35 3.36
C LEU A 82 14.38 10.84 3.54
N MET A 83 15.04 11.23 4.64
CA MET A 83 15.33 12.65 4.93
C MET A 83 16.27 13.26 3.89
N ALA A 84 17.30 12.52 3.44
CA ALA A 84 18.19 12.98 2.37
C ALA A 84 17.43 13.18 1.06
N TRP A 85 16.60 12.21 0.66
CA TRP A 85 15.78 12.30 -0.55
C TRP A 85 14.75 13.44 -0.48
N ALA A 86 14.14 13.65 0.69
CA ALA A 86 13.22 14.76 0.93
C ALA A 86 13.92 16.12 0.77
N ALA A 87 15.13 16.27 1.32
CA ALA A 87 15.93 17.47 1.19
C ALA A 87 16.36 17.73 -0.27
N GLU A 88 16.80 16.69 -0.99
CA GLU A 88 17.09 16.77 -2.44
C GLU A 88 15.86 17.17 -3.26
N CYS A 89 14.68 16.74 -2.82
CA CYS A 89 13.43 17.12 -3.43
C CYS A 89 12.98 18.55 -3.06
N GLY A 90 13.55 19.14 -2.01
CA GLY A 90 13.24 20.50 -1.53
C GLY A 90 12.17 20.56 -0.44
N ALA A 91 11.78 19.44 0.17
CA ALA A 91 10.88 19.41 1.32
C ALA A 91 11.52 20.01 2.57
N SER A 92 10.69 20.43 3.55
CA SER A 92 11.19 20.75 4.88
C SER A 92 11.83 19.53 5.52
N CYS A 93 13.04 19.70 6.04
CA CYS A 93 13.79 18.64 6.71
C CYS A 93 14.45 19.15 8.01
N ASP A 94 14.03 20.31 8.51
CA ASP A 94 14.55 20.95 9.72
C ASP A 94 13.45 21.10 10.78
N GLY A 95 13.84 21.13 12.05
CA GLY A 95 12.93 21.38 13.16
C GLY A 95 12.19 20.15 13.70
N PHE A 96 12.39 18.98 13.11
CA PHE A 96 11.83 17.73 13.60
C PHE A 96 12.76 16.54 13.30
N GLU A 97 12.54 15.44 14.02
CA GLU A 97 13.17 14.15 13.79
C GLU A 97 12.14 13.02 13.82
N ILE A 98 12.44 11.92 13.14
CA ILE A 98 11.59 10.72 13.19
C ILE A 98 11.91 9.96 14.47
N SER A 99 10.91 9.69 15.30
CA SER A 99 11.04 8.98 16.58
C SER A 99 9.98 7.90 16.71
N ASN A 100 10.29 6.85 17.49
CA ASN A 100 9.31 5.82 17.85
C ASN A 100 8.61 6.19 19.17
N PHE A 101 7.29 6.21 19.17
CA PHE A 101 6.44 6.46 20.33
C PHE A 101 5.74 5.16 20.74
N ALA A 102 5.53 4.97 22.04
CA ALA A 102 5.06 3.70 22.58
C ALA A 102 3.64 3.33 22.10
N ASP A 103 2.75 4.32 21.97
CA ASP A 103 1.34 4.08 21.69
C ASP A 103 1.00 4.21 20.19
N GLU A 104 1.67 5.11 19.47
CA GLU A 104 1.38 5.43 18.06
C GLU A 104 2.43 4.87 17.08
N GLY A 105 3.53 4.31 17.58
CA GLY A 105 4.66 3.89 16.76
C GLY A 105 5.46 5.08 16.22
N TYR A 106 6.01 4.95 15.01
CA TYR A 106 6.84 6.01 14.42
C TYR A 106 6.06 7.28 14.07
N GLY A 107 6.59 8.43 14.47
CA GLY A 107 6.12 9.72 13.99
C GLY A 107 7.14 10.85 14.07
N LEU A 108 6.70 12.08 13.84
CA LEU A 108 7.56 13.28 13.89
C LEU A 108 7.60 13.87 15.31
N LYS A 109 8.82 14.10 15.82
CA LYS A 109 9.09 14.77 17.08
C LYS A 109 9.75 16.11 16.81
N ALA A 110 9.23 17.19 17.40
CA ALA A 110 9.84 18.51 17.28
C ALA A 110 11.27 18.51 17.88
N ALA A 111 12.23 19.08 17.15
CA ALA A 111 13.62 19.29 17.58
C ALA A 111 13.88 20.73 18.05
N LYS A 112 12.88 21.60 17.89
CA LYS A 112 12.84 23.00 18.35
C LYS A 112 11.40 23.36 18.70
N ASP A 113 11.21 24.47 19.40
CA ASP A 113 9.87 25.01 19.65
C ASP A 113 9.22 25.42 18.33
N ILE A 114 8.01 24.91 18.08
CA ILE A 114 7.18 25.25 16.90
C ILE A 114 5.92 25.94 17.42
N LYS A 115 5.64 27.15 16.92
CA LYS A 115 4.45 27.90 17.34
C LYS A 115 3.20 27.41 16.62
N ALA A 116 2.05 27.58 17.25
CA ALA A 116 0.78 27.43 16.54
C ALA A 116 0.75 28.36 15.31
N GLU A 117 0.21 27.86 14.21
CA GLU A 117 0.13 28.55 12.91
C GLU A 117 1.49 28.78 12.20
N GLU A 118 2.60 28.25 12.73
CA GLU A 118 3.89 28.25 12.04
C GLU A 118 3.91 27.18 10.93
N LEU A 119 4.19 27.60 9.69
CA LEU A 119 4.50 26.69 8.59
C LEU A 119 5.84 26.00 8.87
N PHE A 120 5.78 24.75 9.34
CA PHE A 120 6.97 23.98 9.72
C PHE A 120 7.29 22.85 8.75
N LEU A 121 6.33 22.46 7.91
CA LEU A 121 6.46 21.35 6.96
C LEU A 121 5.83 21.70 5.62
N TRP A 122 6.53 21.45 4.52
CA TRP A 122 6.02 21.54 3.15
C TRP A 122 6.59 20.39 2.32
N ILE A 123 5.75 19.77 1.49
CA ILE A 123 6.12 18.61 0.67
C ILE A 123 5.91 18.93 -0.82
N PRO A 124 6.96 18.93 -1.64
CA PRO A 124 6.81 19.20 -3.05
C PRO A 124 6.05 18.10 -3.79
N ARG A 125 5.20 18.48 -4.75
CA ARG A 125 4.33 17.56 -5.50
C ARG A 125 5.08 16.40 -6.17
N LYS A 126 6.33 16.61 -6.59
CA LYS A 126 7.16 15.55 -7.22
C LYS A 126 7.49 14.37 -6.30
N MET A 127 7.39 14.55 -4.97
CA MET A 127 7.59 13.47 -4.00
C MET A 127 6.36 12.56 -3.88
N LEU A 128 5.17 13.07 -4.22
CA LEU A 128 3.93 12.33 -4.03
C LEU A 128 3.83 11.15 -4.99
N MET A 129 3.18 10.08 -4.53
CA MET A 129 2.64 9.04 -5.40
C MET A 129 1.17 9.32 -5.63
N THR A 130 0.77 9.62 -6.86
CA THR A 130 -0.61 9.98 -7.21
C THR A 130 -1.20 9.04 -8.27
N VAL A 131 -2.50 9.16 -8.53
CA VAL A 131 -3.12 8.46 -9.67
C VAL A 131 -2.50 8.91 -11.01
N GLU A 132 -2.04 10.15 -11.13
CA GLU A 132 -1.31 10.66 -12.29
C GLU A 132 0.07 10.03 -12.44
N SER A 133 0.85 9.93 -11.36
CA SER A 133 2.15 9.24 -11.43
C SER A 133 1.97 7.76 -11.78
N ALA A 134 0.91 7.12 -11.26
CA ALA A 134 0.54 5.75 -11.62
C ALA A 134 0.25 5.59 -13.12
N LYS A 135 -0.54 6.50 -13.72
CA LYS A 135 -0.83 6.53 -15.16
C LYS A 135 0.43 6.68 -16.03
N ASN A 136 1.41 7.43 -15.53
CA ASN A 136 2.67 7.69 -16.22
C ASN A 136 3.77 6.64 -15.92
N SER A 137 3.47 5.65 -15.09
CA SER A 137 4.40 4.57 -14.70
C SER A 137 4.27 3.33 -15.60
N VAL A 138 4.98 2.26 -15.24
CA VAL A 138 4.84 0.93 -15.86
C VAL A 138 3.40 0.37 -15.78
N LEU A 139 2.58 0.87 -14.85
CA LEU A 139 1.17 0.51 -14.70
C LEU A 139 0.26 1.16 -15.78
N GLY A 140 0.69 2.25 -16.41
CA GLY A 140 -0.09 3.05 -17.36
C GLY A 140 -0.78 2.28 -18.50
N PRO A 141 -0.08 1.35 -19.18
CA PRO A 141 -0.68 0.51 -20.22
C PRO A 141 -1.83 -0.37 -19.73
N LEU A 142 -1.75 -0.89 -18.50
CA LEU A 142 -2.83 -1.68 -17.89
C LEU A 142 -3.95 -0.76 -17.41
N TYR A 143 -3.62 0.35 -16.74
CA TYR A 143 -4.59 1.36 -16.30
C TYR A 143 -5.52 1.81 -17.44
N SER A 144 -4.97 2.04 -18.63
CA SER A 144 -5.75 2.50 -19.79
C SER A 144 -6.77 1.47 -20.32
N GLN A 145 -6.67 0.20 -19.92
CA GLN A 145 -7.57 -0.88 -20.36
C GLN A 145 -8.47 -1.43 -19.25
N ASP A 146 -8.10 -1.23 -17.99
CA ASP A 146 -8.81 -1.78 -16.84
C ASP A 146 -9.80 -0.78 -16.23
N ARG A 147 -11.08 -1.13 -16.23
CA ARG A 147 -12.15 -0.25 -15.72
C ARG A 147 -12.10 -0.05 -14.21
N ILE A 148 -11.61 -1.03 -13.45
CA ILE A 148 -11.50 -0.91 -11.98
C ILE A 148 -10.41 0.09 -11.66
N LEU A 149 -9.26 0.04 -12.33
CA LEU A 149 -8.19 1.03 -12.15
C LEU A 149 -8.66 2.44 -12.49
N GLN A 150 -9.43 2.60 -13.57
CA GLN A 150 -9.96 3.91 -13.98
C GLN A 150 -10.99 4.49 -13.01
N ALA A 151 -11.82 3.63 -12.40
CA ALA A 151 -12.88 4.05 -11.50
C ALA A 151 -12.42 4.18 -10.03
N MET A 152 -11.38 3.45 -9.63
CA MET A 152 -10.95 3.33 -8.24
C MET A 152 -9.50 3.79 -8.06
N GLY A 153 -9.33 5.09 -7.79
CA GLY A 153 -8.01 5.70 -7.60
C GLY A 153 -7.19 5.08 -6.45
N ASN A 154 -7.86 4.65 -5.38
CA ASN A 154 -7.23 3.96 -4.25
C ASN A 154 -6.65 2.60 -4.64
N VAL A 155 -7.35 1.83 -5.47
CA VAL A 155 -6.85 0.57 -6.04
C VAL A 155 -5.67 0.83 -6.98
N THR A 156 -5.76 1.88 -7.79
CA THR A 156 -4.66 2.32 -8.66
C THR A 156 -3.41 2.69 -7.87
N LEU A 157 -3.56 3.44 -6.76
CA LEU A 157 -2.45 3.75 -5.87
C LEU A 157 -1.83 2.49 -5.25
N ALA A 158 -2.64 1.51 -4.84
CA ALA A 158 -2.14 0.27 -4.25
C ALA A 158 -1.28 -0.53 -5.25
N LEU A 159 -1.73 -0.68 -6.50
CA LEU A 159 -0.93 -1.35 -7.52
C LEU A 159 0.29 -0.53 -7.96
N HIS A 160 0.18 0.80 -7.99
CA HIS A 160 1.33 1.68 -8.26
C HIS A 160 2.40 1.50 -7.19
N LEU A 161 2.01 1.52 -5.90
CA LEU A 161 2.89 1.28 -4.77
C LEU A 161 3.61 -0.06 -4.88
N LEU A 162 2.92 -1.14 -5.25
CA LEU A 162 3.55 -2.44 -5.45
C LEU A 162 4.51 -2.48 -6.64
N CYS A 163 4.15 -1.84 -7.76
CA CYS A 163 5.02 -1.79 -8.93
C CYS A 163 6.32 -1.03 -8.62
N GLU A 164 6.22 0.10 -7.92
CA GLU A 164 7.38 0.88 -7.50
C GLU A 164 8.19 0.17 -6.41
N ARG A 165 7.54 -0.53 -5.47
CA ARG A 165 8.22 -1.37 -4.47
C ARG A 165 9.08 -2.45 -5.10
N ALA A 166 8.59 -3.06 -6.18
CA ALA A 166 9.30 -4.10 -6.91
C ALA A 166 10.30 -3.58 -7.95
N ASN A 167 10.43 -2.26 -8.11
CA ASN A 167 11.40 -1.64 -9.00
C ASN A 167 12.60 -1.10 -8.19
N PRO A 168 13.79 -1.73 -8.28
CA PRO A 168 15.00 -1.28 -7.57
C PRO A 168 15.50 0.12 -7.96
N SER A 169 15.01 0.66 -9.08
CA SER A 169 15.36 2.00 -9.57
C SER A 169 14.22 3.01 -9.36
N SER A 170 13.21 2.68 -8.56
CA SER A 170 12.10 3.60 -8.32
C SER A 170 12.57 4.83 -7.53
N PRO A 171 12.19 6.05 -7.95
CA PRO A 171 12.54 7.26 -7.22
C PRO A 171 11.85 7.35 -5.86
N TRP A 172 10.77 6.58 -5.64
CA TRP A 172 10.04 6.54 -4.37
C TRP A 172 10.56 5.47 -3.40
N LEU A 173 11.63 4.73 -3.72
CA LEU A 173 12.20 3.73 -2.81
C LEU A 173 12.53 4.28 -1.41
N PRO A 174 13.10 5.49 -1.24
CA PRO A 174 13.36 6.04 0.09
C PRO A 174 12.10 6.11 0.95
N TYR A 175 10.95 6.48 0.35
CA TYR A 175 9.66 6.46 1.02
C TYR A 175 9.14 5.04 1.25
N ILE A 176 9.14 4.19 0.22
CA ILE A 176 8.54 2.85 0.29
C ILE A 176 9.25 1.96 1.33
N LYS A 177 10.56 2.09 1.50
CA LYS A 177 11.34 1.37 2.52
C LYS A 177 10.99 1.79 3.95
N THR A 178 10.51 3.03 4.14
CA THR A 178 10.08 3.57 5.44
C THR A 178 8.61 3.34 5.76
N LEU A 179 7.84 2.68 4.89
CA LEU A 179 6.48 2.29 5.21
C LEU A 179 6.45 1.14 6.25
N PRO A 180 5.41 1.06 7.10
CA PRO A 180 5.21 -0.09 7.97
C PRO A 180 5.19 -1.41 7.17
N ALA A 181 5.73 -2.48 7.75
CA ALA A 181 5.69 -3.81 7.15
C ALA A 181 4.31 -4.48 7.30
N ASP A 182 3.57 -4.06 8.33
CA ASP A 182 2.27 -4.56 8.76
C ASP A 182 1.42 -3.41 9.34
N TYR A 183 0.13 -3.66 9.55
CA TYR A 183 -0.86 -2.67 9.98
C TYR A 183 -1.92 -3.32 10.86
N ASP A 184 -2.58 -2.52 11.68
CA ASP A 184 -3.70 -2.97 12.53
C ASP A 184 -5.08 -2.78 11.87
N THR A 185 -5.14 -2.86 10.54
CA THR A 185 -6.45 -2.84 9.86
C THR A 185 -7.18 -4.17 10.08
N PRO A 186 -8.51 -4.23 10.01
CA PRO A 186 -9.27 -5.48 10.17
C PRO A 186 -8.89 -6.61 9.18
N LEU A 187 -8.11 -6.31 8.13
CA LEU A 187 -7.52 -7.29 7.22
C LEU A 187 -6.41 -8.15 7.87
N TYR A 188 -5.84 -7.69 8.99
CA TYR A 188 -4.80 -8.38 9.75
C TYR A 188 -5.34 -9.08 10.99
N PHE A 189 -6.56 -8.75 11.42
CA PHE A 189 -7.15 -9.35 12.61
C PHE A 189 -7.32 -10.87 12.45
N GLU A 190 -7.11 -11.58 13.55
CA GLU A 190 -7.47 -12.97 13.70
C GLU A 190 -9.00 -13.16 13.74
N GLU A 191 -9.45 -14.39 13.47
CA GLU A 191 -10.88 -14.70 13.45
C GLU A 191 -11.57 -14.33 14.78
N ASP A 192 -10.93 -14.68 15.90
CA ASP A 192 -11.45 -14.41 17.24
C ASP A 192 -11.48 -12.89 17.56
N GLU A 193 -10.55 -12.11 17.01
CA GLU A 193 -10.53 -10.66 17.16
C GLU A 193 -11.73 -10.02 16.43
N VAL A 194 -12.01 -10.44 15.19
CA VAL A 194 -13.19 -9.99 14.46
C VAL A 194 -14.48 -10.47 15.11
N ARG A 195 -14.46 -11.65 15.76
CA ARG A 195 -15.62 -12.21 16.46
C ARG A 195 -16.13 -11.29 17.58
N HIS A 196 -15.25 -10.51 18.22
CA HIS A 196 -15.65 -9.52 19.22
C HIS A 196 -16.53 -8.39 18.65
N LEU A 197 -16.51 -8.19 17.33
CA LEU A 197 -17.35 -7.19 16.66
C LEU A 197 -18.73 -7.74 16.27
N LEU A 198 -19.02 -9.03 16.48
CA LEU A 198 -20.35 -9.57 16.23
C LEU A 198 -21.43 -8.78 17.00
N ALA A 199 -22.58 -8.60 16.36
CA ALA A 199 -23.70 -7.77 16.84
C ALA A 199 -23.41 -6.26 17.01
N THR A 200 -22.26 -5.77 16.54
CA THR A 200 -22.02 -4.33 16.39
C THR A 200 -22.43 -3.85 15.00
N GLN A 201 -22.50 -2.53 14.78
CA GLN A 201 -22.72 -1.97 13.43
C GLN A 201 -21.48 -2.08 12.54
N ALA A 202 -20.28 -1.99 13.15
CA ALA A 202 -19.00 -1.96 12.43
C ALA A 202 -18.64 -3.30 11.76
N ILE A 203 -19.21 -4.41 12.21
CA ILE A 203 -18.94 -5.73 11.63
C ILE A 203 -19.18 -5.76 10.12
N GLN A 204 -20.23 -5.10 9.64
CA GLN A 204 -20.59 -5.09 8.22
C GLN A 204 -19.47 -4.49 7.35
N ASP A 205 -18.86 -3.42 7.83
CA ASP A 205 -17.74 -2.79 7.14
C ASP A 205 -16.49 -3.68 7.14
N VAL A 206 -16.23 -4.39 8.24
CA VAL A 206 -15.13 -5.37 8.32
C VAL A 206 -15.32 -6.53 7.35
N LEU A 207 -16.52 -7.13 7.33
CA LEU A 207 -16.83 -8.25 6.43
C LEU A 207 -16.76 -7.80 4.96
N SER A 208 -17.31 -6.62 4.66
CA SER A 208 -17.27 -6.01 3.33
C SER A 208 -15.84 -5.70 2.90
N GLN A 209 -15.02 -5.11 3.77
CA GLN A 209 -13.62 -4.82 3.50
C GLN A 209 -12.85 -6.10 3.14
N TYR A 210 -12.97 -7.15 3.95
CA TYR A 210 -12.29 -8.42 3.69
C TYR A 210 -12.73 -9.05 2.36
N LYS A 211 -14.04 -9.10 2.09
CA LYS A 211 -14.61 -9.62 0.83
C LYS A 211 -14.14 -8.80 -0.38
N ASN A 212 -14.14 -7.48 -0.28
CA ASN A 212 -13.73 -6.58 -1.36
C ASN A 212 -12.24 -6.74 -1.68
N THR A 213 -11.38 -6.76 -0.66
CA THR A 213 -9.93 -6.97 -0.84
C THR A 213 -9.64 -8.34 -1.45
N ALA A 214 -10.29 -9.41 -0.97
CA ALA A 214 -10.12 -10.75 -1.52
C ALA A 214 -10.59 -10.83 -2.99
N ARG A 215 -11.73 -10.20 -3.33
CA ARG A 215 -12.24 -10.11 -4.71
C ARG A 215 -11.26 -9.38 -5.61
N GLN A 216 -10.79 -8.21 -5.20
CA GLN A 216 -9.88 -7.37 -5.97
C GLN A 216 -8.54 -8.07 -6.19
N TYR A 217 -7.98 -8.68 -5.14
CA TYR A 217 -6.78 -9.50 -5.26
C TYR A 217 -6.95 -10.60 -6.32
N ALA A 218 -8.02 -11.39 -6.22
CA ALA A 218 -8.26 -12.49 -7.14
C ALA A 218 -8.49 -12.01 -8.58
N TYR A 219 -9.18 -10.89 -8.74
CA TYR A 219 -9.37 -10.22 -10.03
C TYR A 219 -8.04 -9.80 -10.65
N PHE A 220 -7.25 -9.00 -9.92
CA PHE A 220 -5.98 -8.49 -10.44
C PHE A 220 -4.94 -9.58 -10.61
N TYR A 221 -4.96 -10.64 -9.80
CA TYR A 221 -4.11 -11.80 -10.02
C TYR A 221 -4.37 -12.39 -11.41
N LYS A 222 -5.64 -12.60 -11.78
CA LYS A 222 -5.98 -13.10 -13.13
C LYS A 222 -5.57 -12.10 -14.20
N VAL A 223 -5.91 -10.82 -14.05
CA VAL A 223 -5.57 -9.78 -15.03
C VAL A 223 -4.06 -9.69 -15.27
N ILE A 224 -3.25 -9.69 -14.22
CA ILE A 224 -1.79 -9.60 -14.32
C ILE A 224 -1.21 -10.79 -15.09
N HIS A 225 -1.79 -11.98 -14.92
CA HIS A 225 -1.29 -13.21 -15.56
C HIS A 225 -1.83 -13.42 -16.98
N THR A 226 -2.95 -12.80 -17.38
CA THR A 226 -3.59 -13.05 -18.68
C THR A 226 -3.57 -11.85 -19.62
N HIS A 227 -3.52 -10.62 -19.11
CA HIS A 227 -3.63 -9.42 -19.92
C HIS A 227 -2.28 -9.04 -20.55
N PRO A 228 -2.20 -8.78 -21.87
CA PRO A 228 -0.94 -8.50 -22.56
C PRO A 228 -0.24 -7.25 -22.02
N ASN A 229 -1.00 -6.20 -21.65
CA ASN A 229 -0.44 -4.96 -21.09
C ASN A 229 0.14 -5.12 -19.67
N ALA A 230 -0.12 -6.24 -18.99
CA ALA A 230 0.48 -6.54 -17.70
C ALA A 230 1.84 -7.27 -17.82
N SER A 231 2.24 -7.66 -19.03
CA SER A 231 3.44 -8.48 -19.27
C SER A 231 4.75 -7.90 -18.77
N LYS A 232 4.84 -6.56 -18.68
CA LYS A 232 6.03 -5.83 -18.22
C LYS A 232 5.96 -5.43 -16.74
N LEU A 233 4.85 -5.74 -16.05
CA LEU A 233 4.72 -5.41 -14.63
C LEU A 233 5.62 -6.33 -13.81
N PRO A 234 6.35 -5.81 -12.82
CA PRO A 234 7.14 -6.65 -11.92
C PRO A 234 6.25 -7.62 -11.10
N LEU A 235 4.96 -7.29 -10.97
CA LEU A 235 3.94 -8.11 -10.31
C LEU A 235 3.67 -9.45 -11.02
N LYS A 236 4.09 -9.60 -12.29
CA LYS A 236 3.88 -10.84 -13.04
C LYS A 236 4.70 -12.01 -12.47
N ASP A 237 5.88 -11.71 -11.92
CA ASP A 237 6.77 -12.72 -11.35
C ASP A 237 6.40 -13.04 -9.90
N ALA A 238 5.86 -12.06 -9.17
CA ALA A 238 5.48 -12.22 -7.77
C ALA A 238 4.37 -11.22 -7.38
N PHE A 239 3.13 -11.72 -7.24
CA PHE A 239 1.99 -10.98 -6.71
C PHE A 239 1.19 -11.88 -5.78
N THR A 240 1.33 -11.64 -4.47
CA THR A 240 0.71 -12.44 -3.42
C THR A 240 -0.47 -11.73 -2.77
N PHE A 241 -1.28 -12.47 -2.00
CA PHE A 241 -2.33 -11.85 -1.20
C PHE A 241 -1.74 -10.89 -0.16
N ASP A 242 -0.59 -11.23 0.43
CA ASP A 242 0.08 -10.37 1.41
C ASP A 242 0.59 -9.07 0.79
N ASP A 243 1.08 -9.10 -0.46
CA ASP A 243 1.42 -7.88 -1.20
C ASP A 243 0.19 -6.98 -1.36
N TYR A 244 -0.92 -7.55 -1.82
CA TYR A 244 -2.13 -6.76 -2.06
C TYR A 244 -2.73 -6.22 -0.77
N ARG A 245 -2.80 -7.05 0.29
CA ARG A 245 -3.26 -6.66 1.62
C ARG A 245 -2.41 -5.55 2.21
N TRP A 246 -1.08 -5.65 2.09
CA TRP A 246 -0.16 -4.61 2.51
C TRP A 246 -0.43 -3.31 1.76
N ALA A 247 -0.49 -3.36 0.43
CA ALA A 247 -0.65 -2.16 -0.39
C ALA A 247 -1.98 -1.43 -0.15
N VAL A 248 -3.10 -2.14 -0.05
CA VAL A 248 -4.39 -1.50 0.25
C VAL A 248 -4.43 -0.94 1.68
N SER A 249 -3.71 -1.56 2.61
CA SER A 249 -3.59 -1.07 3.99
C SER A 249 -2.70 0.18 4.08
N SER A 250 -1.59 0.21 3.34
CA SER A 250 -0.77 1.41 3.17
C SER A 250 -1.58 2.55 2.60
N VAL A 251 -2.37 2.30 1.55
CA VAL A 251 -3.20 3.33 0.92
C VAL A 251 -4.32 3.79 1.85
N MET A 252 -5.11 2.89 2.44
CA MET A 252 -6.26 3.31 3.25
C MET A 252 -5.86 4.09 4.52
N THR A 253 -4.67 3.81 5.07
CA THR A 253 -4.19 4.48 6.29
C THR A 253 -3.47 5.81 6.02
N ARG A 254 -3.09 6.11 4.76
CA ARG A 254 -2.22 7.26 4.42
C ARG A 254 -2.62 8.06 3.19
N GLN A 255 -3.66 7.67 2.45
CA GLN A 255 -4.08 8.41 1.25
C GLN A 255 -4.75 9.73 1.60
N ASN A 256 -4.51 10.73 0.76
CA ASN A 256 -5.08 12.06 0.86
C ASN A 256 -5.71 12.46 -0.47
N GLN A 257 -6.75 13.29 -0.42
CA GLN A 257 -7.28 13.95 -1.61
C GLN A 257 -6.59 15.29 -1.79
N ILE A 258 -6.03 15.52 -2.96
CA ILE A 258 -5.37 16.79 -3.32
C ILE A 258 -5.89 17.29 -4.67
N PRO A 259 -5.88 18.60 -4.94
CA PRO A 259 -6.09 19.14 -6.27
C PRO A 259 -5.08 18.55 -7.27
N THR A 260 -5.54 18.32 -8.49
CA THR A 260 -4.67 18.06 -9.64
C THR A 260 -3.79 19.28 -9.93
N ALA A 261 -2.70 19.11 -10.68
CA ALA A 261 -1.74 20.19 -10.95
C ALA A 261 -2.36 21.40 -11.69
N ASP A 262 -3.43 21.16 -12.46
CA ASP A 262 -4.23 22.19 -13.14
C ASP A 262 -5.35 22.78 -12.26
N GLY A 263 -5.48 22.33 -11.01
CA GLY A 263 -6.51 22.75 -10.06
C GLY A 263 -7.95 22.36 -10.42
N SER A 264 -8.15 21.61 -11.52
CA SER A 264 -9.50 21.38 -12.08
C SER A 264 -10.27 20.25 -11.39
N ARG A 265 -9.56 19.31 -10.76
CA ARG A 265 -10.11 18.09 -10.19
C ARG A 265 -9.38 17.73 -8.91
N VAL A 266 -9.90 16.73 -8.20
CA VAL A 266 -9.21 16.08 -7.08
C VAL A 266 -8.61 14.75 -7.53
N THR A 267 -7.47 14.39 -6.96
CA THR A 267 -6.78 13.11 -7.14
C THR A 267 -6.38 12.55 -5.78
N LEU A 268 -6.15 11.24 -5.71
CA LEU A 268 -5.62 10.60 -4.52
C LEU A 268 -4.10 10.60 -4.55
N ALA A 269 -3.48 10.83 -3.40
CA ALA A 269 -2.04 10.86 -3.24
C ALA A 269 -1.57 10.22 -1.91
N LEU A 270 -0.39 9.61 -1.94
CA LEU A 270 0.43 9.38 -0.77
C LEU A 270 1.43 10.52 -0.66
N ILE A 271 1.60 11.08 0.53
CA ILE A 271 2.41 12.28 0.80
C ILE A 271 3.56 11.87 1.73
N PRO A 272 4.74 11.50 1.18
CA PRO A 272 5.88 11.09 1.99
C PRO A 272 6.28 12.15 3.01
N LEU A 273 6.87 11.68 4.11
CA LEU A 273 7.34 12.48 5.26
C LEU A 273 6.20 13.08 6.09
N TRP A 274 5.25 13.78 5.47
CA TRP A 274 4.10 14.33 6.19
C TRP A 274 3.18 13.25 6.75
N ASP A 275 3.01 12.14 6.05
CA ASP A 275 2.20 11.00 6.52
C ASP A 275 2.83 10.21 7.70
N MET A 276 3.95 10.71 8.25
CA MET A 276 4.51 10.28 9.54
C MET A 276 3.94 11.08 10.72
N CYS A 277 3.16 12.13 10.49
CA CYS A 277 2.44 12.80 11.57
C CYS A 277 1.35 11.89 12.15
N ASN A 278 1.42 11.62 13.45
CA ASN A 278 0.36 10.89 14.16
C ASN A 278 -0.86 11.79 14.42
N HIS A 279 -2.00 11.15 14.65
CA HIS A 279 -3.26 11.87 14.89
C HIS A 279 -3.33 12.44 16.32
N THR A 280 -3.93 13.62 16.44
CA THR A 280 -4.44 14.16 17.71
C THR A 280 -5.71 14.98 17.43
N ASN A 281 -6.51 15.22 18.47
CA ASN A 281 -7.73 16.05 18.34
C ASN A 281 -7.36 17.50 17.99
N GLY A 282 -8.05 18.09 17.00
CA GLY A 282 -7.79 19.45 16.57
C GLY A 282 -8.60 19.87 15.35
N LEU A 283 -8.18 20.98 14.72
CA LEU A 283 -8.68 21.41 13.42
C LEU A 283 -7.70 21.00 12.33
N VAL A 284 -8.20 20.82 11.11
CA VAL A 284 -7.34 20.58 9.95
C VAL A 284 -6.51 21.84 9.69
N SER A 285 -5.19 21.75 9.84
CA SER A 285 -4.22 22.82 9.51
C SER A 285 -3.57 22.63 8.14
N LEU A 286 -3.94 21.58 7.41
CA LEU A 286 -3.45 21.25 6.06
C LEU A 286 -3.91 22.28 5.02
N ASN A 287 -2.96 22.89 4.31
CA ASN A 287 -3.23 23.72 3.14
C ASN A 287 -2.58 23.14 1.87
N ILE A 288 -3.23 23.31 0.72
CA ILE A 288 -2.63 22.92 -0.56
C ILE A 288 -2.48 24.18 -1.39
N ASP A 289 -1.23 24.66 -1.53
CA ASP A 289 -0.95 25.80 -2.38
C ASP A 289 -0.93 25.36 -3.85
N ILE A 290 -1.92 25.83 -4.62
CA ILE A 290 -2.05 25.57 -6.06
C ILE A 290 -1.26 26.61 -6.88
N LEU A 291 -0.97 27.79 -6.30
CA LEU A 291 -0.31 28.91 -6.99
C LEU A 291 1.20 28.70 -7.08
N CYS A 292 1.81 28.12 -6.04
CA CYS A 292 3.07 27.44 -6.21
C CYS A 292 2.81 26.09 -6.87
N SER A 293 3.09 25.97 -8.16
CA SER A 293 3.06 24.72 -8.95
C SER A 293 3.96 23.58 -8.40
N HIS A 294 4.47 23.71 -7.17
CA HIS A 294 5.56 22.93 -6.60
C HIS A 294 5.33 22.45 -5.16
N TRP A 295 4.33 22.89 -4.39
CA TRP A 295 4.26 22.61 -2.93
C TRP A 295 2.89 22.18 -2.39
N ILE A 296 2.91 21.52 -1.23
CA ILE A 296 1.79 21.34 -0.31
C ILE A 296 2.28 21.91 1.03
N ASP A 297 1.51 22.79 1.65
CA ASP A 297 1.91 23.58 2.84
C ASP A 297 1.17 23.06 4.08
N PHE A 298 1.87 22.80 5.18
CA PHE A 298 1.30 22.17 6.38
C PHE A 298 1.51 22.98 7.66
#